data_AF-A0AAV8XUD5-F1
#
_entry.id   AF-A0AAV8XUD5-F1
#
_cell.length_a   1.000
_cell.length_b   1.000
_cell.length_c   1.000
_cell.angle_alpha   90.00
_cell.angle_beta   90.00
_cell.angle_gamma   90.00
#
_symmetry.space_group_name_H-M   'P 1'
#
loop_
_entity.id
_entity.type
_entity.pdbx_description
1 polymer ?
#
loop_
_entity_poly.entity_id
_entity_poly.type
_entity_poly.pdbx_seq_one_letter_code
_entity_poly.pdbx_strand_id
1 'polypeptide(L)'
;MNQRGYAWVTLATNDSYSLGALVLAHSLKQAGTQQQLGVLVTPGVTGSMREKLTQVFNVVQEVNILDSKDEANLRLLKRPELGITFTKLHCWRLTQFDKCVFLDADTLVLQNCDELFEREELSAAPDVGWPDCFNSGVFVYRPSNETYEKLVQFALEKGSFDGHSCQIK
;
A
#
# COMPACT_ATOMS: atom_id res chain seq x y z
N MET A 1 -13.17 5.74 -23.88
CA MET A 1 -12.97 4.84 -22.73
C MET A 1 -11.67 5.28 -22.10
N ASN A 2 -11.69 5.94 -20.93
CA ASN A 2 -10.44 6.29 -20.26
C ASN A 2 -9.73 5.00 -19.89
N GLN A 3 -8.58 4.73 -20.50
CA GLN A 3 -7.70 3.66 -20.01
C GLN A 3 -7.30 4.05 -18.58
N ARG A 4 -7.65 3.21 -17.60
CA ARG A 4 -7.20 3.38 -16.23
C ARG A 4 -5.71 3.01 -16.21
N GLY A 5 -4.90 3.86 -15.60
CA GLY A 5 -3.44 3.73 -15.64
C GLY A 5 -2.91 2.69 -14.63
N TYR A 6 -1.59 2.53 -14.62
CA TYR A 6 -0.89 1.76 -13.58
C TYR A 6 -0.14 2.67 -12.61
N ALA A 7 0.07 2.19 -11.39
CA ALA A 7 0.79 2.94 -10.38
C ALA A 7 1.69 2.10 -9.47
N TRP A 8 2.83 2.66 -9.10
CA TRP A 8 3.59 2.26 -7.91
C TRP A 8 2.93 2.89 -6.69
N VAL A 9 2.63 2.09 -5.67
CA VAL A 9 1.92 2.55 -4.47
C VAL A 9 2.75 2.26 -3.23
N THR A 10 2.88 3.25 -2.34
CA THR A 10 3.51 3.09 -1.03
C THR A 10 2.64 3.66 0.09
N LEU A 11 3.03 3.44 1.34
CA LEU A 11 2.33 3.91 2.54
C LEU A 11 3.29 4.66 3.46
N ALA A 12 2.92 5.88 3.87
CA ALA A 12 3.61 6.64 4.89
C ALA A 12 2.68 6.93 6.08
N THR A 13 2.99 6.36 7.25
CA THR A 13 2.15 6.51 8.46
C THR A 13 2.58 7.65 9.38
N ASN A 14 3.74 8.25 9.11
CA ASN A 14 4.29 9.40 9.83
C ASN A 14 5.38 10.07 8.98
N ASP A 15 5.96 11.17 9.48
CA ASP A 15 6.98 11.92 8.77
C ASP A 15 8.27 11.13 8.50
N SER A 16 8.66 10.21 9.39
CA SER A 16 9.84 9.35 9.18
C SER A 16 9.65 8.39 8.01
N TYR A 17 8.50 7.70 7.93
CA TYR A 17 8.17 6.87 6.76
C TYR A 17 7.94 7.70 5.50
N SER A 18 7.52 8.96 5.63
CA SER A 18 7.40 9.87 4.47
C SER A 18 8.76 10.16 3.83
N LEU A 19 9.85 10.21 4.62
CA LEU A 19 11.20 10.32 4.06
C LEU A 19 11.57 9.08 3.23
N GLY A 20 11.24 7.88 3.73
CA GLY A 20 11.42 6.62 2.99
C GLY A 20 10.62 6.62 1.69
N ALA A 21 9.36 7.02 1.73
CA ALA A 21 8.51 7.16 0.54
C ALA A 21 9.09 8.14 -0.49
N LEU A 22 9.67 9.27 -0.06
CA LEU A 22 10.34 10.23 -0.96
C LEU A 22 11.59 9.63 -1.61
N VAL A 23 12.41 8.89 -0.85
CA VAL A 23 13.58 8.18 -1.39
C VAL A 23 13.15 7.12 -2.40
N LEU A 24 12.13 6.33 -2.08
CA LEU A 24 11.56 5.34 -2.97
C LEU A 24 11.07 5.96 -4.28
N ALA A 25 10.26 7.02 -4.21
CA ALA A 25 9.75 7.73 -5.38
C ALA A 25 10.88 8.29 -6.25
N HIS A 26 11.94 8.82 -5.62
CA HIS A 26 13.12 9.28 -6.36
C HIS A 26 13.82 8.11 -7.08
N SER A 27 14.00 6.97 -6.41
CA SER A 27 14.64 5.79 -6.99
C SER A 27 13.87 5.22 -8.18
N LEU A 28 12.53 5.19 -8.11
CA LEU A 28 11.66 4.81 -9.23
C LEU A 28 11.81 5.75 -10.43
N LYS A 29 11.82 7.07 -10.19
CA LYS A 29 12.04 8.07 -11.25
C LYS A 29 13.44 7.94 -11.87
N GLN A 30 14.46 7.71 -11.04
CA GLN A 30 15.83 7.51 -11.49
C GLN A 30 15.99 6.23 -12.32
N ALA A 31 15.28 5.17 -11.95
CA ALA A 31 15.18 3.93 -12.72
C ALA A 31 14.36 4.09 -14.02
N GLY A 32 13.76 5.25 -14.26
CA GLY A 32 13.08 5.58 -15.52
C GLY A 32 11.67 4.99 -15.65
N THR A 33 10.97 4.71 -14.54
CA THR A 33 9.58 4.25 -14.62
C THR A 33 8.70 5.25 -15.37
N GLN A 34 7.77 4.73 -16.17
CA GLN A 34 6.76 5.53 -16.88
C GLN A 34 5.41 5.55 -16.14
N GLN A 35 5.29 4.80 -15.04
CA GLN A 35 4.04 4.62 -14.31
C GLN A 35 3.82 5.69 -13.26
N GLN A 36 2.56 5.88 -12.86
CA GLN A 36 2.21 6.87 -11.86
C GLN A 36 2.72 6.48 -10.47
N LEU A 37 2.92 7.46 -9.61
CA LEU A 37 3.31 7.25 -8.22
C LEU A 37 2.15 7.63 -7.29
N GLY A 38 1.72 6.70 -6.47
CA GLY A 38 0.72 6.88 -5.42
C GLY A 38 1.32 6.70 -4.03
N VAL A 39 0.88 7.51 -3.08
CA VAL A 39 1.19 7.32 -1.66
C VAL A 39 -0.08 7.43 -0.82
N LEU A 40 -0.27 6.43 0.05
CA LEU A 40 -1.25 6.49 1.12
C LEU A 40 -0.62 7.18 2.33
N VAL A 41 -1.34 8.09 2.97
CA VAL A 41 -0.87 8.82 4.17
C VAL A 41 -1.89 8.74 5.29
N THR A 42 -1.43 8.65 6.54
CA THR A 42 -2.33 8.74 7.71
C THR A 42 -2.36 10.16 8.27
N PRO A 43 -3.31 10.48 9.18
CA PRO A 43 -3.28 11.73 9.95
C PRO A 43 -1.98 11.98 10.74
N GLY A 44 -1.12 10.97 10.93
CA GLY A 44 0.19 11.10 11.57
C GLY A 44 1.24 11.81 10.71
N VAL A 45 0.98 12.02 9.41
CA VAL A 45 1.86 12.80 8.52
C VAL A 45 1.49 14.28 8.60
N THR A 46 2.47 15.14 8.88
CA THR A 46 2.28 16.58 9.04
C THR A 46 1.89 17.26 7.72
N GLY A 47 1.23 18.41 7.81
CA GLY A 47 0.83 19.20 6.63
C GLY A 47 2.03 19.57 5.74
N SER A 48 3.14 20.00 6.36
CA SER A 48 4.37 20.35 5.62
C SER A 48 4.99 19.14 4.92
N MET A 49 4.88 17.93 5.50
CA MET A 49 5.34 16.72 4.85
C MET A 49 4.41 16.30 3.70
N ARG A 50 3.09 16.45 3.85
CA ARG A 50 2.11 16.20 2.78
C ARG A 50 2.29 17.11 1.58
N GLU A 51 2.66 18.37 1.80
CA GLU A 51 3.01 19.30 0.73
C GLU A 51 4.21 18.78 -0.08
N LYS A 52 5.25 18.29 0.60
CA LYS A 52 6.42 17.67 -0.06
C LYS A 52 6.03 16.41 -0.84
N LEU A 53 5.20 15.55 -0.27
CA LEU A 53 4.71 14.34 -0.94
C LEU A 53 3.93 14.70 -2.21
N THR A 54 3.06 15.71 -2.16
CA THR A 54 2.27 16.18 -3.32
C THR A 54 3.12 16.73 -4.46
N GLN A 55 4.34 17.22 -4.18
CA GLN A 55 5.28 17.65 -5.22
C GLN A 55 5.94 16.47 -5.97
N VAL A 56 5.96 15.29 -5.36
CA VAL A 56 6.69 14.12 -5.90
C VAL A 56 5.74 13.05 -6.45
N PHE A 57 4.63 12.79 -5.76
CA PHE A 57 3.66 11.77 -6.10
C PHE A 57 2.51 12.34 -6.94
N ASN A 58 2.01 11.53 -7.89
CA ASN A 58 0.84 11.87 -8.70
C ASN A 58 -0.44 11.83 -7.85
N VAL A 59 -0.51 10.91 -6.89
CA VAL A 59 -1.66 10.73 -6.00
C VAL A 59 -1.17 10.67 -4.55
N VAL A 60 -1.69 11.55 -3.70
CA VAL A 60 -1.52 11.51 -2.24
C VAL A 60 -2.89 11.29 -1.63
N GLN A 61 -3.16 10.09 -1.14
CA GLN A 61 -4.46 9.72 -0.59
C GLN A 61 -4.39 9.60 0.92
N GLU A 62 -5.15 10.44 1.63
CA GLU A 62 -5.29 10.27 3.07
C GLU A 62 -6.17 9.06 3.40
N VAL A 63 -5.72 8.26 4.36
CA VAL A 63 -6.44 7.13 4.95
C VAL A 63 -6.62 7.41 6.43
N ASN A 64 -7.84 7.76 6.81
CA ASN A 64 -8.23 7.96 8.21
C ASN A 64 -9.15 6.83 8.68
N ILE A 65 -8.55 5.85 9.37
CA ILE A 65 -9.27 4.69 9.92
C ILE A 65 -10.22 5.11 11.04
N LEU A 66 -9.87 6.15 11.81
CA LEU A 66 -10.64 6.56 12.98
C LEU A 66 -11.91 7.36 12.62
N ASP A 67 -11.93 8.01 11.44
CA ASP A 67 -13.04 8.86 11.00
C ASP A 67 -13.98 8.18 9.99
N SER A 68 -13.56 7.06 9.41
CA SER A 68 -14.45 6.30 8.53
C SER A 68 -15.52 5.61 9.39
N LYS A 69 -16.75 6.13 9.39
CA LYS A 69 -17.94 5.63 10.11
C LYS A 69 -18.39 4.20 9.77
N ASP A 70 -17.55 3.42 9.09
CA ASP A 70 -17.83 2.02 8.74
C ASP A 70 -17.83 1.14 10.00
N GLU A 71 -18.79 0.21 10.07
CA GLU A 71 -18.84 -0.81 11.12
C GLU A 71 -17.55 -1.63 11.23
N ALA A 72 -16.84 -1.81 10.11
CA ALA A 72 -15.52 -2.43 10.08
C ALA A 72 -14.49 -1.66 10.93
N ASN A 73 -14.51 -0.32 10.89
CA ASN A 73 -13.61 0.54 11.67
C ASN A 73 -13.97 0.58 13.16
N LEU A 74 -15.26 0.46 13.49
CA LEU A 74 -15.70 0.29 14.87
C LEU A 74 -15.21 -1.02 15.48
N ARG A 75 -15.11 -2.10 14.68
CA ARG A 75 -14.49 -3.37 15.12
C ARG A 75 -12.97 -3.24 15.21
N LEU A 76 -12.33 -2.45 14.37
CA LEU A 76 -10.90 -2.11 14.44
C LEU A 76 -10.50 -1.39 15.71
N LEU A 77 -11.34 -0.50 16.25
CA LEU A 77 -11.09 0.13 17.56
C LEU A 77 -10.90 -0.90 18.69
N LYS A 78 -11.42 -2.13 18.53
CA LYS A 78 -11.23 -3.22 19.48
C LYS A 78 -9.94 -4.03 19.25
N ARG A 79 -9.22 -3.79 18.16
CA ARG A 79 -7.94 -4.44 17.78
C ARG A 79 -6.91 -3.40 17.31
N PRO A 80 -6.40 -2.55 18.22
CA PRO A 80 -5.45 -1.48 17.87
C PRO A 80 -4.15 -2.01 17.23
N GLU A 81 -3.78 -3.27 17.50
CA GLU A 81 -2.62 -3.93 16.91
C GLU A 81 -2.69 -4.05 15.38
N LEU A 82 -3.89 -4.02 14.79
CA LEU A 82 -4.09 -4.18 13.35
C LEU A 82 -4.14 -2.85 12.58
N GLY A 83 -4.01 -1.70 13.25
CA GLY A 83 -4.22 -0.39 12.63
C GLY A 83 -3.35 -0.11 11.39
N ILE A 84 -2.07 -0.47 11.44
CA ILE A 84 -1.13 -0.27 10.31
C ILE A 84 -1.47 -1.24 9.16
N THR A 85 -1.71 -2.52 9.48
CA THR A 85 -2.11 -3.55 8.52
C THR A 85 -3.34 -3.13 7.72
N PHE A 86 -4.38 -2.61 8.39
CA PHE A 86 -5.58 -2.16 7.70
C PHE A 86 -5.33 -0.92 6.85
N THR A 87 -4.50 0.02 7.32
CA THR A 87 -4.12 1.19 6.52
C THR A 87 -3.50 0.76 5.18
N LYS A 88 -2.65 -0.28 5.19
CA LYS A 88 -2.05 -0.85 3.98
C LYS A 88 -3.09 -1.46 3.04
N LEU A 89 -4.11 -2.15 3.56
CA LEU A 89 -5.19 -2.72 2.74
C LEU A 89 -5.99 -1.68 1.95
N HIS A 90 -6.01 -0.40 2.38
CA HIS A 90 -6.66 0.66 1.60
C HIS A 90 -6.03 0.87 0.21
N CYS A 91 -4.87 0.29 -0.08
CA CYS A 91 -4.31 0.29 -1.43
C CYS A 91 -5.27 -0.35 -2.47
N TRP A 92 -6.05 -1.37 -2.07
CA TRP A 92 -7.09 -1.96 -2.93
C TRP A 92 -8.24 -1.01 -3.25
N ARG A 93 -8.42 0.09 -2.51
CA ARG A 93 -9.47 1.08 -2.80
C ARG A 93 -9.08 2.09 -3.87
N LEU A 94 -7.84 2.05 -4.38
CA LEU A 94 -7.35 2.92 -5.45
C LEU A 94 -7.88 2.52 -6.84
N THR A 95 -9.20 2.41 -6.95
CA THR A 95 -9.94 1.92 -8.13
C THR A 95 -9.88 2.83 -9.35
N GLN A 96 -9.19 3.98 -9.25
CA GLN A 96 -8.78 4.78 -10.40
C GLN A 96 -7.68 4.12 -11.25
N PHE A 97 -6.98 3.11 -10.72
CA PHE A 97 -5.95 2.34 -11.41
C PHE A 97 -6.43 0.93 -11.75
N ASP A 98 -5.94 0.38 -12.87
CA ASP A 98 -6.25 -1.00 -13.27
C ASP A 98 -5.35 -2.03 -12.59
N LYS A 99 -4.10 -1.66 -12.31
CA LYS A 99 -3.10 -2.50 -11.67
C LYS A 99 -2.10 -1.64 -10.92
N CYS A 100 -1.69 -2.12 -9.77
CA CYS A 100 -0.71 -1.45 -8.94
C CYS A 100 0.37 -2.42 -8.49
N VAL A 101 1.56 -1.89 -8.24
CA VAL A 101 2.59 -2.61 -7.48
C VAL A 101 2.79 -1.87 -6.17
N PHE A 102 2.54 -2.56 -5.07
CA PHE A 102 2.78 -2.03 -3.74
C PHE A 102 4.25 -2.21 -3.37
N LEU A 103 4.84 -1.19 -2.76
CA LEU A 103 6.19 -1.16 -2.22
C LEU A 103 6.15 -0.55 -0.81
N ASP A 104 6.64 -1.26 0.20
CA ASP A 104 6.84 -0.67 1.53
C ASP A 104 7.85 0.50 1.45
N ALA A 105 7.66 1.50 2.32
CA ALA A 105 8.44 2.74 2.29
C ALA A 105 9.93 2.58 2.67
N ASP A 106 10.33 1.40 3.13
CA ASP A 106 11.70 0.98 3.41
C ASP A 106 12.35 0.18 2.27
N THR A 107 11.69 0.11 1.11
CA THR A 107 12.26 -0.46 -0.12
C THR A 107 13.03 0.58 -0.95
N LEU A 108 13.94 0.11 -1.80
CA LEU A 108 14.71 0.95 -2.73
C LEU A 108 14.79 0.27 -4.11
N VAL A 109 14.46 1.01 -5.17
CA VAL A 109 14.50 0.50 -6.54
C VAL A 109 15.87 0.81 -7.16
N LEU A 110 16.59 -0.23 -7.58
CA LEU A 110 17.93 -0.11 -8.14
C LEU A 110 17.95 -0.07 -9.68
N GLN A 111 16.95 -0.68 -10.31
CA GLN A 111 16.80 -0.80 -11.76
C GLN A 111 15.32 -0.72 -12.13
N ASN A 112 15.01 -0.40 -13.39
CA ASN A 112 13.64 -0.41 -13.85
C ASN A 112 13.04 -1.80 -13.67
N CYS A 113 11.83 -1.87 -13.12
CA CYS A 113 11.09 -3.10 -12.90
C CYS A 113 9.62 -2.97 -13.34
N ASP A 114 9.36 -2.14 -14.36
CA ASP A 114 8.01 -1.94 -14.90
C ASP A 114 7.39 -3.24 -15.47
N GLU A 115 8.20 -4.28 -15.76
CA GLU A 115 7.70 -5.61 -16.12
C GLU A 115 6.87 -6.27 -15.00
N LEU A 116 6.94 -5.80 -13.75
CA LEU A 116 6.05 -6.25 -12.67
C LEU A 116 4.58 -6.00 -12.99
N PHE A 117 4.25 -4.98 -13.80
CA PHE A 117 2.88 -4.73 -14.23
C PHE A 117 2.35 -5.76 -15.24
N GLU A 118 3.19 -6.65 -15.76
CA GLU A 118 2.76 -7.79 -16.59
C GLU A 118 2.24 -8.96 -15.74
N ARG A 119 2.52 -8.98 -14.43
CA ARG A 119 2.10 -10.03 -13.51
C ARG A 119 0.63 -9.91 -13.10
N GLU A 120 0.04 -11.01 -12.67
CA GLU A 120 -1.34 -11.05 -12.18
C GLU A 120 -1.43 -10.88 -10.66
N GLU A 121 -2.62 -10.50 -10.17
CA GLU A 121 -2.90 -10.53 -8.73
C GLU A 121 -3.10 -11.99 -8.27
N LEU A 122 -2.52 -12.44 -7.17
CA LEU A 122 -1.50 -11.83 -6.31
C LEU A 122 -0.13 -12.37 -6.74
N SER A 123 0.83 -11.49 -7.06
CA SER A 123 2.23 -11.88 -7.28
C SER A 123 3.16 -11.20 -6.28
N ALA A 124 3.98 -11.97 -5.58
CA ALA A 124 4.93 -11.49 -4.57
C ALA A 124 6.15 -12.41 -4.47
N ALA A 125 7.23 -11.93 -3.86
CA ALA A 125 8.44 -12.72 -3.61
C ALA A 125 8.27 -13.61 -2.35
N PRO A 126 8.92 -14.79 -2.29
CA PRO A 126 8.89 -15.62 -1.09
C PRO A 126 9.57 -14.90 0.09
N ASP A 127 9.07 -15.15 1.30
CA ASP A 127 9.72 -14.68 2.53
C ASP A 127 10.98 -15.50 2.85
N VAL A 128 12.01 -14.84 3.37
CA VAL A 128 13.31 -15.48 3.65
C VAL A 128 13.22 -16.47 4.81
N GLY A 129 12.35 -16.22 5.80
CA GLY A 129 12.21 -17.07 6.98
C GLY A 129 11.32 -18.29 6.72
N TRP A 130 10.17 -18.07 6.09
CA TRP A 130 9.20 -19.12 5.77
C TRP A 130 8.80 -19.05 4.29
N PRO A 131 9.42 -19.85 3.40
CA PRO A 131 9.28 -19.68 1.96
C PRO A 131 7.90 -20.03 1.40
N ASP A 132 7.05 -20.73 2.17
CA ASP A 132 5.64 -20.95 1.80
C ASP A 132 4.76 -19.70 2.03
N CYS A 133 5.29 -18.68 2.71
CA CYS A 133 4.69 -17.37 2.82
C CYS A 133 5.40 -16.41 1.86
N PHE A 134 4.68 -15.43 1.35
CA PHE A 134 5.29 -14.34 0.59
C PHE A 134 5.64 -13.16 1.51
N ASN A 135 6.69 -12.43 1.14
CA ASN A 135 7.00 -11.15 1.73
C ASN A 135 6.04 -10.08 1.20
N SER A 136 5.43 -9.31 2.09
CA SER A 136 4.44 -8.30 1.72
C SER A 136 5.03 -6.92 1.42
N GLY A 137 6.36 -6.78 1.46
CA GLY A 137 7.07 -5.56 1.12
C GLY A 137 6.95 -5.18 -0.35
N VAL A 138 6.77 -6.17 -1.23
CA VAL A 138 6.58 -5.96 -2.66
C VAL A 138 5.53 -6.93 -3.19
N PHE A 139 4.43 -6.43 -3.75
CA PHE A 139 3.43 -7.27 -4.40
C PHE A 139 2.65 -6.56 -5.50
N VAL A 140 2.21 -7.33 -6.48
CA VAL A 140 1.35 -6.90 -7.60
C VAL A 140 -0.10 -7.22 -7.26
N TYR A 141 -0.98 -6.24 -7.44
CA TYR A 141 -2.41 -6.37 -7.14
C TYR A 141 -3.28 -5.55 -8.10
N ARG A 142 -4.59 -5.83 -8.10
CA ARG A 142 -5.62 -5.13 -8.86
C ARG A 142 -6.57 -4.43 -7.87
N PRO A 143 -6.60 -3.09 -7.82
CA PRO A 143 -7.52 -2.37 -6.95
C PRO A 143 -8.98 -2.79 -7.16
N SER A 144 -9.64 -3.18 -6.08
CA SER A 144 -11.02 -3.66 -6.06
C SER A 144 -11.62 -3.45 -4.67
N ASN A 145 -12.75 -2.75 -4.59
CA ASN A 145 -13.49 -2.58 -3.34
C ASN A 145 -14.00 -3.93 -2.80
N GLU A 146 -14.36 -4.87 -3.70
CA GLU A 146 -14.79 -6.22 -3.29
C GLU A 146 -13.63 -7.00 -2.65
N THR A 147 -12.43 -6.93 -3.22
CA THR A 147 -11.23 -7.57 -2.64
C THR A 147 -10.88 -6.93 -1.30
N TYR A 148 -10.93 -5.59 -1.20
CA TYR A 148 -10.75 -4.88 0.06
C TYR A 148 -11.73 -5.35 1.15
N GLU A 149 -13.02 -5.42 0.85
CA GLU A 149 -14.05 -5.87 1.80
C GLU A 149 -13.79 -7.29 2.28
N LYS A 150 -13.42 -8.20 1.37
CA LYS A 150 -13.06 -9.60 1.72
C LYS A 150 -11.83 -9.65 2.63
N LEU A 151 -10.78 -8.88 2.33
CA LEU A 151 -9.55 -8.83 3.14
C LEU A 151 -9.82 -8.25 4.53
N VAL A 152 -10.60 -7.18 4.61
CA VAL A 152 -11.04 -6.56 5.87
C VAL A 152 -11.86 -7.53 6.70
N GLN A 153 -12.86 -8.19 6.09
CA GLN A 153 -13.70 -9.16 6.78
C GLN A 153 -12.86 -10.33 7.31
N PHE A 154 -11.93 -10.84 6.50
CA PHE A 154 -11.03 -11.90 6.93
C PHE A 154 -10.17 -11.46 8.11
N ALA A 155 -9.54 -10.28 8.03
CA ALA A 155 -8.69 -9.77 9.09
C ALA A 155 -9.47 -9.53 10.40
N LEU A 156 -10.76 -9.19 10.33
CA LEU A 156 -11.63 -9.08 11.51
C LEU A 156 -11.97 -10.44 12.12
N GLU A 157 -12.17 -11.48 11.30
CA GLU A 157 -12.55 -12.82 11.76
C GLU A 157 -11.36 -13.64 12.29
N LYS A 158 -10.22 -13.55 11.61
CA LYS A 158 -9.05 -14.41 11.86
C LYS A 158 -7.85 -13.67 12.43
N GLY A 159 -7.82 -12.34 12.31
CA GLY A 159 -6.64 -11.54 12.64
C GLY A 159 -5.49 -11.76 11.66
N SER A 160 -4.28 -11.43 12.09
CA SER A 160 -3.04 -11.79 11.42
C SER A 160 -2.28 -12.79 12.29
N PHE A 161 -1.73 -13.83 11.67
CA PHE A 161 -0.97 -14.85 12.40
C PHE A 161 0.37 -14.32 12.94
N ASP A 162 1.01 -13.38 12.22
CA ASP A 162 2.29 -12.77 12.60
C ASP A 162 2.12 -11.34 13.16
N GLY A 163 0.88 -10.87 13.31
CA GLY A 163 0.58 -9.49 13.72
C GLY A 163 0.92 -8.43 12.65
N HIS A 164 1.40 -8.82 11.48
CA HIS A 164 1.80 -7.96 10.37
C HIS A 164 0.90 -8.16 9.14
N SER A 165 1.19 -7.41 8.08
CA SER A 165 0.17 -6.86 7.19
C SER A 165 -0.40 -7.78 6.11
N CYS A 166 0.07 -9.02 5.97
CA CYS A 166 -0.32 -9.84 4.82
C CYS A 166 -0.19 -11.35 4.96
N GLN A 167 0.19 -11.90 6.13
CA GLN A 167 0.15 -13.36 6.32
C GLN A 167 -1.21 -13.78 6.85
N ILE A 168 -2.18 -13.61 5.97
CA ILE A 168 -3.57 -13.98 6.14
C ILE A 168 -3.70 -15.42 5.62
N LYS A 169 -3.70 -16.41 6.53
CA LYS A 169 -3.74 -17.85 6.20
C LYS A 169 -5.16 -18.36 5.99
#